data_AF-A0AAU4ZRA8-F1
#
_entry.id   AF-A0AAU4ZRA8-F1
#
_cell.length_a   1.000
_cell.length_b   1.000
_cell.length_c   1.000
_cell.angle_alpha   90.00
_cell.angle_beta   90.00
_cell.angle_gamma   90.00
#
_symmetry.space_group_name_H-M   'P 1'
#
loop_
_entity.id
_entity.type
_entity.pdbx_description
1 polymer ?
#
loop_
_entity_poly.entity_id
_entity_poly.type
_entity_poly.pdbx_seq_one_letter_code
_entity_poly.pdbx_strand_id
1 'polypeptide(L)'
;MELATPPPEARAPAAWYSWWLMPLALGAGTVAAAVAGPDSTQIPAIVSGVAATAASAISVRLLVRSQLQLRRSAGEFRNAQAEHSQQWQQHVAGLERKYAAERSTFDAQLAEQAKAYEARIAEQTQAWQEQLDRQLAAVAQLADQQLPQALERLRAGDAIDDVLPSVNQCAEVGADLQAQLRKVLRTALIGVEQEFNRSTSAEQAVISIGSRIHVLTSKLRGRLHEMQGEHGRLPSVAQGLMELDQQLGPADSLAASIGVLGGSDRPGRQWQEPQRLLSVVRGGIGRIKDFDRVQVQHLPELGVDGGMVDHLTLIFAHLLDNAARYSPPTEPVIVSGKEVPNGVGIEIQDSGKGLNEEKKQEALQSLEGVAPGPGLGGVSEDAHLGLRVVGALARRYGIRVTFADSPWLGTSVVIVVPHKYFSQLPAAVTAPAPAAEVSAAAGTGSAPAEESGQAEEPEETGDTTPGGLPRRRRRAESERPKSVAREEESTATASHAVPPDESFTGLAAFATAGREPTAGREPAAGHEPTAGRESTEHRTEESD
;
A
#
# COMPACT_ATOMS: atom_id res chain seq x y z
N MET A 1 10.07 -71.78 31.81
CA MET A 1 9.88 -73.07 32.52
C MET A 1 9.44 -74.08 31.48
N GLU A 2 10.41 -74.70 30.81
CA GLU A 2 10.17 -75.79 29.87
C GLU A 2 9.92 -77.10 30.63
N LEU A 3 9.10 -77.95 30.01
CA LEU A 3 8.47 -79.15 30.55
C LEU A 3 9.48 -80.18 31.11
N ALA A 4 9.40 -80.46 32.41
CA ALA A 4 10.01 -81.65 32.99
C ALA A 4 9.11 -82.87 32.68
N THR A 5 9.58 -83.72 31.77
CA THR A 5 9.09 -85.07 31.49
C THR A 5 8.97 -85.91 32.78
N PRO A 6 7.88 -86.68 33.00
CA PRO A 6 7.83 -87.63 34.11
C PRO A 6 8.81 -88.79 33.85
N PRO A 7 9.56 -89.27 34.86
CA PRO A 7 10.43 -90.43 34.70
C PRO A 7 9.60 -91.73 34.52
N PRO A 8 10.12 -92.73 33.79
CA PRO A 8 9.38 -93.96 33.48
C PRO A 8 9.09 -94.79 34.73
N GLU A 9 7.91 -95.40 34.77
CA GLU A 9 7.51 -96.38 35.77
C GLU A 9 8.55 -97.52 35.85
N ALA A 10 9.33 -97.54 36.93
CA ALA A 10 10.18 -98.67 37.27
C ALA A 10 9.30 -99.88 37.62
N ARG A 11 9.02 -100.74 36.63
CA ARG A 11 8.50 -102.10 36.89
C ARG A 11 9.52 -102.83 37.74
N ALA A 12 9.19 -103.07 39.01
CA ALA A 12 9.99 -103.90 39.88
C ALA A 12 10.09 -105.31 39.27
N PRO A 13 11.30 -105.90 39.12
CA PRO A 13 11.43 -107.27 38.62
C PRO A 13 10.73 -108.23 39.57
N ALA A 14 9.75 -108.98 39.06
CA ALA A 14 8.92 -109.93 39.79
C ALA A 14 9.70 -111.07 40.48
N ALA A 15 11.01 -111.19 40.23
CA ALA A 15 11.86 -112.24 40.75
C ALA A 15 12.30 -112.08 42.22
N TRP A 16 12.11 -110.92 42.86
CA TRP A 16 12.59 -110.69 44.24
C TRP A 16 11.65 -111.22 45.34
N TYR A 17 10.41 -111.58 45.01
CA TYR A 17 9.40 -111.99 45.99
C TYR A 17 9.28 -113.52 46.16
N SER A 18 10.32 -114.33 45.92
CA SER A 18 10.27 -115.79 46.14
C SER A 18 11.03 -116.27 47.38
N TRP A 19 11.76 -115.41 48.10
CA TRP A 19 12.56 -115.81 49.27
C TRP A 19 11.73 -116.27 50.48
N TRP A 20 10.47 -115.86 50.61
CA TRP A 20 9.51 -116.38 51.59
C TRP A 20 9.07 -117.83 51.35
N LEU A 21 9.36 -118.44 50.19
CA LEU A 21 9.15 -119.87 49.94
C LEU A 21 10.29 -120.74 50.54
N MET A 22 11.44 -120.16 50.88
CA MET A 22 12.55 -120.89 51.51
C MET A 22 12.19 -121.50 52.87
N PRO A 23 11.48 -120.82 53.80
CA PRO A 23 11.00 -121.45 55.04
C PRO A 23 10.06 -122.64 54.78
N LEU A 24 9.20 -122.56 53.77
CA LEU A 24 8.29 -123.65 53.39
C LEU A 24 9.05 -124.83 52.80
N ALA A 25 10.07 -124.58 51.97
CA ALA A 25 10.95 -125.62 51.43
C ALA A 25 11.83 -126.27 52.52
N LEU A 26 12.38 -125.47 53.44
CA LEU A 26 13.15 -125.96 54.59
C LEU A 26 12.27 -126.75 55.57
N GLY A 27 11.05 -126.29 55.84
CA GLY A 27 10.07 -127.00 56.66
C GLY A 27 9.59 -128.32 56.05
N ALA A 28 9.44 -128.38 54.73
CA ALA A 28 9.14 -129.63 54.03
C ALA A 28 10.33 -130.61 54.09
N GLY A 29 11.57 -130.11 53.98
CA GLY A 29 12.79 -130.92 54.09
C GLY A 29 13.00 -131.50 55.50
N THR A 30 12.59 -130.78 56.55
CA THR A 30 12.76 -131.24 57.93
C THR A 30 11.71 -132.29 58.32
N VAL A 31 10.49 -132.21 57.77
CA VAL A 31 9.47 -133.27 57.87
C VAL A 31 9.91 -134.54 57.13
N ALA A 32 10.53 -134.41 55.96
CA ALA A 32 11.05 -135.57 55.22
C ALA A 32 12.22 -136.27 55.95
N ALA A 33 13.12 -135.52 56.59
CA ALA A 33 14.22 -136.07 57.38
C ALA A 33 13.74 -136.77 58.67
N ALA A 34 12.63 -136.33 59.26
CA ALA A 34 12.03 -136.91 60.46
C ALA A 34 11.36 -138.28 60.22
N VAL A 35 10.94 -138.58 58.98
CA VAL A 35 10.19 -139.81 58.63
C VAL A 35 11.08 -140.92 58.05
N ALA A 36 12.28 -140.58 57.53
CA ALA A 36 13.11 -141.53 56.77
C ALA A 36 14.56 -141.72 57.30
N GLY A 37 14.98 -141.03 58.36
CA GLY A 37 16.35 -141.11 58.91
C GLY A 37 16.53 -142.15 60.04
N PRO A 38 17.72 -142.75 60.22
CA PRO A 38 18.01 -143.71 61.30
C PRO A 38 17.95 -143.08 62.73
N ASP A 39 17.64 -143.89 63.76
CA ASP A 39 17.28 -143.44 65.13
C ASP A 39 18.27 -142.49 65.83
N SER A 40 19.55 -142.44 65.43
CA SER A 40 20.57 -141.59 66.07
C SER A 40 20.67 -140.15 65.54
N THR A 41 19.99 -139.80 64.43
CA THR A 41 20.11 -138.47 63.78
C THR A 41 18.80 -137.69 63.66
N GLN A 42 17.66 -138.28 64.03
CA GLN A 42 16.34 -137.63 63.92
C GLN A 42 16.19 -136.40 64.84
N ILE A 43 16.64 -136.49 66.11
CA ILE A 43 16.50 -135.41 67.10
C ILE A 43 17.24 -134.13 66.69
N PRO A 44 18.55 -134.15 66.33
CA PRO A 44 19.26 -132.93 65.94
C PRO A 44 18.77 -132.33 64.60
N ALA A 45 18.28 -133.16 63.67
CA ALA A 45 17.71 -132.69 62.40
C ALA A 45 16.38 -131.93 62.59
N ILE A 46 15.50 -132.41 63.48
CA ILE A 46 14.25 -131.74 63.80
C ILE A 46 14.52 -130.41 64.52
N VAL A 47 15.43 -130.39 65.50
CA VAL A 47 15.77 -129.17 66.24
C VAL A 47 16.40 -128.09 65.34
N SER A 48 17.33 -128.48 64.45
CA SER A 48 17.93 -127.55 63.49
C SER A 48 16.92 -127.03 62.45
N GLY A 49 15.98 -127.88 62.04
CA GLY A 49 14.88 -127.51 61.17
C GLY A 49 13.89 -126.51 61.76
N VAL A 50 13.47 -126.74 63.00
CA VAL A 50 12.61 -125.82 63.75
C VAL A 50 13.33 -124.50 64.01
N ALA A 51 14.63 -124.54 64.34
CA ALA A 51 15.43 -123.32 64.51
C ALA A 51 15.56 -122.52 63.20
N ALA A 52 15.78 -123.17 62.06
CA ALA A 52 15.88 -122.52 60.76
C ALA A 52 14.54 -121.90 60.29
N THR A 53 13.43 -122.60 60.52
CA THR A 53 12.08 -122.09 60.20
C THR A 53 11.66 -120.94 61.13
N ALA A 54 11.99 -121.00 62.42
CA ALA A 54 11.79 -119.90 63.36
C ALA A 54 12.64 -118.67 63.00
N ALA A 55 13.93 -118.87 62.67
CA ALA A 55 14.82 -117.79 62.26
C ALA A 55 14.35 -117.11 60.97
N SER A 56 13.95 -117.90 59.96
CA SER A 56 13.43 -117.37 58.69
C SER A 56 12.08 -116.67 58.87
N ALA A 57 11.17 -117.17 59.72
CA ALA A 57 9.93 -116.48 60.06
C ALA A 57 10.20 -115.14 60.77
N ILE A 58 11.20 -115.07 61.66
CA ILE A 58 11.64 -113.83 62.31
C ILE A 58 12.24 -112.86 61.27
N SER A 59 13.10 -113.32 60.36
CA SER A 59 13.67 -112.50 59.29
C SER A 59 12.60 -111.94 58.35
N VAL A 60 11.62 -112.75 57.94
CA VAL A 60 10.49 -112.30 57.12
C VAL A 60 9.64 -111.28 57.89
N ARG A 61 9.36 -111.52 59.17
CA ARG A 61 8.61 -110.57 60.01
C ARG A 61 9.34 -109.24 60.17
N LEU A 62 10.67 -109.27 60.36
CA LEU A 62 11.50 -108.06 60.44
C LEU A 62 11.53 -107.32 59.10
N LEU A 63 11.63 -108.04 57.98
CA LEU A 63 11.62 -107.45 56.64
C LEU A 63 10.27 -106.83 56.29
N VAL A 64 9.16 -107.49 56.62
CA VAL A 64 7.81 -106.90 56.46
C VAL A 64 7.65 -105.68 57.36
N ARG A 65 8.14 -105.74 58.61
CA ARG A 65 8.07 -104.61 59.54
C ARG A 65 8.92 -103.43 59.06
N SER A 66 10.12 -103.67 58.53
CA SER A 66 11.00 -102.62 58.00
C SER A 66 10.46 -102.03 56.70
N GLN A 67 9.92 -102.85 55.79
CA GLN A 67 9.23 -102.41 54.58
C GLN A 67 8.01 -101.55 54.91
N LEU A 68 7.20 -101.95 55.90
CA LEU A 68 6.07 -101.14 56.36
C LEU A 68 6.52 -99.82 57.00
N GLN A 69 7.59 -99.83 57.80
CA GLN A 69 8.17 -98.61 58.38
C GLN A 69 8.71 -97.66 57.32
N LEU A 70 9.47 -98.17 56.34
CA LEU A 70 9.99 -97.38 55.21
C LEU A 70 8.86 -96.81 54.34
N ARG A 71 7.80 -97.60 54.09
CA ARG A 71 6.62 -97.10 53.36
C ARG A 71 5.87 -96.03 54.13
N ARG A 72 5.77 -96.15 55.46
CA ARG A 72 5.18 -95.14 56.33
C ARG A 72 6.00 -93.86 56.34
N SER A 73 7.31 -93.93 56.59
CA SER A 73 8.17 -92.73 56.59
C SER A 73 8.27 -92.07 55.23
N ALA A 74 8.33 -92.85 54.14
CA ALA A 74 8.27 -92.31 52.78
C ALA A 74 6.88 -91.72 52.43
N GLY A 75 5.82 -92.22 53.05
CA GLY A 75 4.48 -91.62 52.98
C GLY A 75 4.43 -90.28 53.72
N GLU A 76 4.89 -90.26 54.98
CA GLU A 76 4.97 -89.06 55.82
C GLU A 76 5.84 -87.97 55.19
N PHE A 77 7.02 -88.31 54.66
CA PHE A 77 7.89 -87.36 53.97
C PHE A 77 7.23 -86.76 52.72
N ARG A 78 6.57 -87.60 51.90
CA ARG A 78 5.85 -87.11 50.71
C ARG A 78 4.68 -86.23 51.08
N ASN A 79 3.94 -86.57 52.13
CA ASN A 79 2.84 -85.75 52.63
C ASN A 79 3.37 -84.41 53.16
N ALA A 80 4.42 -84.41 53.98
CA ALA A 80 5.05 -83.19 54.48
C ALA A 80 5.62 -82.31 53.35
N GLN A 81 6.23 -82.92 52.33
CA GLN A 81 6.72 -82.20 51.15
C GLN A 81 5.55 -81.60 50.33
N ALA A 82 4.45 -82.35 50.17
CA ALA A 82 3.26 -81.85 49.50
C ALA A 82 2.64 -80.68 50.28
N GLU A 83 2.50 -80.80 51.59
CA GLU A 83 2.01 -79.72 52.47
C GLU A 83 2.89 -78.47 52.39
N HIS A 84 4.22 -78.62 52.50
CA HIS A 84 5.15 -77.50 52.36
C HIS A 84 5.07 -76.85 50.97
N SER A 85 4.93 -77.65 49.91
CA SER A 85 4.76 -77.12 48.55
C SER A 85 3.44 -76.36 48.38
N GLN A 86 2.35 -76.84 48.99
CA GLN A 86 1.06 -76.16 48.99
C GLN A 86 1.11 -74.85 49.79
N GLN A 87 1.72 -74.85 50.97
CA GLN A 87 1.93 -73.64 51.77
C GLN A 87 2.75 -72.60 50.99
N TRP A 88 3.83 -73.03 50.33
CA TRP A 88 4.64 -72.17 49.49
C TRP A 88 3.83 -71.59 48.32
N GLN A 89 3.07 -72.41 47.60
CA GLN A 89 2.21 -71.95 46.51
C GLN A 89 1.13 -70.96 46.98
N GLN A 90 0.51 -71.21 48.14
CA GLN A 90 -0.46 -70.29 48.74
C GLN A 90 0.19 -68.96 49.13
N HIS A 91 1.41 -68.99 49.66
CA HIS A 91 2.15 -67.79 50.02
C HIS A 91 2.50 -66.96 48.77
N VAL A 92 3.03 -67.61 47.72
CA VAL A 92 3.35 -66.95 46.44
C VAL A 92 2.10 -66.37 45.80
N ALA A 93 1.01 -67.13 45.70
CA ALA A 93 -0.26 -66.63 45.17
C ALA A 93 -0.83 -65.46 46.01
N GLY A 94 -0.59 -65.48 47.33
CA GLY A 94 -0.95 -64.37 48.22
C GLY A 94 -0.15 -63.10 47.92
N LEU A 95 1.17 -63.22 47.69
CA LEU A 95 2.04 -62.11 47.32
C LEU A 95 1.69 -61.55 45.94
N GLU A 96 1.47 -62.42 44.94
CA GLU A 96 1.06 -62.00 43.59
C GLU A 96 -0.24 -61.18 43.61
N ARG A 97 -1.24 -61.63 44.38
CA ARG A 97 -2.50 -60.88 44.55
C ARG A 97 -2.28 -59.52 45.21
N LYS A 98 -1.42 -59.44 46.23
CA LYS A 98 -1.09 -58.18 46.90
C LYS A 98 -0.41 -57.19 45.95
N TYR A 99 0.64 -57.61 45.25
CA TYR A 99 1.34 -56.75 44.31
C TYR A 99 0.51 -56.38 43.08
N ALA A 100 -0.34 -57.29 42.59
CA ALA A 100 -1.29 -56.99 41.53
C ALA A 100 -2.30 -55.92 41.97
N ALA A 101 -2.80 -56.01 43.21
CA ALA A 101 -3.69 -55.01 43.78
C ALA A 101 -2.98 -53.65 43.92
N GLU A 102 -1.80 -53.60 44.52
CA GLU A 102 -1.01 -52.37 44.65
C GLU A 102 -0.71 -51.73 43.28
N ARG A 103 -0.26 -52.52 42.31
CA ARG A 103 -0.01 -52.05 40.94
C ARG A 103 -1.27 -51.48 40.30
N SER A 104 -2.41 -52.15 40.44
CA SER A 104 -3.68 -51.65 39.89
C SER A 104 -4.10 -50.31 40.52
N THR A 105 -3.82 -50.11 41.81
CA THR A 105 -4.11 -48.83 42.48
C THR A 105 -3.18 -47.71 42.00
N PHE A 106 -1.89 -47.98 41.82
CA PHE A 106 -0.96 -47.00 41.26
C PHE A 106 -1.27 -46.66 39.81
N ASP A 107 -1.56 -47.67 38.98
CA ASP A 107 -1.95 -47.47 37.58
C ASP A 107 -3.23 -46.64 37.47
N ALA A 108 -4.21 -46.88 38.35
CA ALA A 108 -5.44 -46.08 38.43
C ALA A 108 -5.17 -44.62 38.83
N GLN A 109 -4.31 -44.39 39.83
CA GLN A 109 -3.93 -43.04 40.26
C GLN A 109 -3.17 -42.28 39.17
N LEU A 110 -2.23 -42.94 38.47
CA LEU A 110 -1.50 -42.34 37.35
C LEU A 110 -2.44 -42.01 36.19
N ALA A 111 -3.38 -42.89 35.87
CA ALA A 111 -4.38 -42.63 34.84
C ALA A 111 -5.30 -41.45 35.20
N GLU A 112 -5.68 -41.31 36.47
CA GLU A 112 -6.48 -40.17 36.95
C GLU A 112 -5.69 -38.87 36.87
N GLN A 113 -4.42 -38.86 37.30
CA GLN A 113 -3.54 -37.70 37.18
C GLN A 113 -3.31 -37.30 35.72
N ALA A 114 -3.03 -38.27 34.84
CA ALA A 114 -2.84 -38.03 33.41
C ALA A 114 -4.07 -37.36 32.78
N LYS A 115 -5.28 -37.86 33.08
CA LYS A 115 -6.54 -37.25 32.63
C LYS A 115 -6.71 -35.83 33.16
N ALA A 116 -6.37 -35.57 34.42
CA ALA A 116 -6.45 -34.23 35.00
C ALA A 116 -5.46 -33.25 34.32
N TYR A 117 -4.25 -33.70 33.99
CA TYR A 117 -3.28 -32.90 33.25
C TYR A 117 -3.74 -32.62 31.81
N GLU A 118 -4.23 -33.64 31.10
CA GLU A 118 -4.76 -33.47 29.75
C GLU A 118 -5.94 -32.48 29.71
N ALA A 119 -6.87 -32.58 30.66
CA ALA A 119 -7.97 -31.64 30.79
C ALA A 119 -7.47 -30.21 31.01
N ARG A 120 -6.50 -30.01 31.91
CA ARG A 120 -5.93 -28.69 32.19
C ARG A 120 -5.20 -28.09 30.98
N ILE A 121 -4.47 -28.90 30.22
CA ILE A 121 -3.80 -28.45 28.98
C ILE A 121 -4.83 -28.05 27.92
N ALA A 122 -5.91 -28.83 27.78
CA ALA A 122 -6.99 -28.54 26.84
C ALA A 122 -7.70 -27.23 27.19
N GLU A 123 -8.05 -27.01 28.47
CA GLU A 123 -8.64 -25.75 28.95
C GLU A 123 -7.73 -24.56 28.70
N GLN A 124 -6.42 -24.69 28.99
CA GLN A 124 -5.46 -23.63 28.72
C GLN A 124 -5.35 -23.33 27.23
N THR A 125 -5.27 -24.37 26.39
CA THR A 125 -5.14 -24.21 24.94
C THR A 125 -6.36 -23.53 24.34
N GLN A 126 -7.57 -23.88 24.79
CA GLN A 126 -8.80 -23.20 24.40
C GLN A 126 -8.78 -21.72 24.82
N ALA A 127 -8.40 -21.42 26.06
CA ALA A 127 -8.30 -20.03 26.53
C ALA A 127 -7.29 -19.20 25.71
N TRP A 128 -6.13 -19.78 25.38
CA TRP A 128 -5.11 -19.12 24.54
C TRP A 128 -5.61 -18.92 23.10
N GLN A 129 -6.31 -19.90 22.52
CA GLN A 129 -6.89 -19.80 21.18
C GLN A 129 -7.96 -18.70 21.13
N GLU A 130 -8.90 -18.70 22.08
CA GLU A 130 -9.93 -17.66 22.15
C GLU A 130 -9.33 -16.26 22.34
N GLN A 131 -8.24 -16.14 23.09
CA GLN A 131 -7.54 -14.88 23.25
C GLN A 131 -6.87 -14.45 21.94
N LEU A 132 -6.21 -15.36 21.23
CA LEU A 132 -5.58 -15.07 19.94
C LEU A 132 -6.63 -14.66 18.89
N ASP A 133 -7.75 -15.36 18.82
CA ASP A 133 -8.85 -15.04 17.90
C ASP A 133 -9.42 -13.64 18.17
N ARG A 134 -9.61 -13.28 19.45
CA ARG A 134 -10.01 -11.92 19.85
C ARG A 134 -8.98 -10.86 19.43
N GLN A 135 -7.68 -11.14 19.57
CA GLN A 135 -6.62 -10.22 19.15
C GLN A 135 -6.60 -10.04 17.62
N LEU A 136 -6.69 -11.13 16.86
CA LEU A 136 -6.72 -11.08 15.40
C LEU A 136 -7.96 -10.33 14.88
N ALA A 137 -9.13 -10.57 15.49
CA ALA A 137 -10.36 -9.86 15.14
C ALA A 137 -10.23 -8.34 15.33
N ALA A 138 -9.61 -7.90 16.43
CA ALA A 138 -9.40 -6.48 16.68
C ALA A 138 -8.40 -5.83 15.71
N VAL A 139 -7.34 -6.54 15.31
CA VAL A 139 -6.41 -6.07 14.28
C VAL A 139 -7.11 -5.96 12.94
N ALA A 140 -7.91 -6.96 12.55
CA ALA A 140 -8.68 -6.94 11.32
C ALA A 140 -9.70 -5.79 11.32
N GLN A 141 -10.44 -5.58 12.40
CA GLN A 141 -11.38 -4.46 12.51
C GLN A 141 -10.67 -3.10 12.38
N LEU A 142 -9.49 -2.95 12.98
CA LEU A 142 -8.70 -1.73 12.85
C LEU A 142 -8.25 -1.51 11.41
N ALA A 143 -7.80 -2.55 10.71
CA ALA A 143 -7.33 -2.48 9.34
C ALA A 143 -8.47 -2.25 8.32
N ASP A 144 -9.58 -2.98 8.45
CA ASP A 144 -10.65 -3.03 7.44
C ASP A 144 -11.69 -1.92 7.63
N GLN A 145 -11.87 -1.41 8.85
CA GLN A 145 -12.91 -0.42 9.16
C GLN A 145 -12.33 0.90 9.67
N GLN A 146 -11.50 0.85 10.72
CA GLN A 146 -11.06 2.07 11.40
C GLN A 146 -10.04 2.86 10.58
N LEU A 147 -9.07 2.19 9.94
CA LEU A 147 -8.05 2.84 9.13
C LEU A 147 -8.64 3.56 7.90
N PRO A 148 -9.53 2.95 7.09
CA PRO A 148 -10.19 3.66 6.00
C PRO A 148 -11.00 4.87 6.47
N GLN A 149 -11.82 4.72 7.52
CA GLN A 149 -12.59 5.82 8.08
C GLN A 149 -11.68 6.94 8.62
N ALA A 150 -10.58 6.58 9.27
CA ALA A 150 -9.60 7.54 9.75
C ALA A 150 -8.96 8.32 8.61
N LEU A 151 -8.60 7.65 7.51
CA LEU A 151 -8.05 8.29 6.32
C LEU A 151 -9.06 9.23 5.64
N GLU A 152 -10.33 8.85 5.57
CA GLU A 152 -11.40 9.70 5.03
C GLU A 152 -11.59 10.97 5.86
N ARG A 153 -11.62 10.85 7.19
CA ARG A 153 -11.75 12.00 8.10
C ARG A 153 -10.52 12.90 8.08
N LEU A 154 -9.32 12.31 8.00
CA LEU A 154 -8.08 13.07 7.84
C LEU A 154 -8.09 13.87 6.52
N ARG A 155 -8.57 13.28 5.42
CA ARG A 155 -8.77 13.98 4.14
C ARG A 155 -9.82 15.11 4.23
N ALA A 156 -10.82 14.97 5.10
CA ALA A 156 -11.81 16.00 5.36
C ALA A 156 -11.27 17.17 6.22
N GLY A 157 -10.07 17.03 6.79
CA GLY A 157 -9.40 18.07 7.57
C GLY A 157 -9.52 17.93 9.09
N ASP A 158 -10.01 16.80 9.60
CA ASP A 158 -10.03 16.53 11.04
C ASP A 158 -8.60 16.34 11.59
N ALA A 159 -8.34 16.81 12.82
CA ALA A 159 -7.04 16.62 13.46
C ALA A 159 -6.79 15.14 13.80
N ILE A 160 -5.54 14.68 13.70
CA ILE A 160 -5.16 13.29 14.00
C ILE A 160 -5.66 12.85 15.39
N ASP A 161 -5.62 13.73 16.38
CA ASP A 161 -6.07 13.44 17.74
C ASP A 161 -7.59 13.20 17.85
N ASP A 162 -8.39 13.81 16.96
CA ASP A 162 -9.85 13.64 16.89
C ASP A 162 -10.26 12.41 16.07
N VAL A 163 -9.42 12.04 15.10
CA VAL A 163 -9.63 10.90 14.22
C VAL A 163 -9.21 9.58 14.86
N LEU A 164 -8.18 9.61 15.71
CA LEU A 164 -7.73 8.43 16.43
C LEU A 164 -8.88 7.89 17.29
N PRO A 165 -9.37 6.66 17.03
CA PRO A 165 -10.52 6.13 17.74
C PRO A 165 -10.28 6.23 19.24
N SER A 166 -11.30 6.69 19.97
CA SER A 166 -11.26 6.68 21.43
C SER A 166 -10.95 5.25 21.87
N VAL A 167 -10.06 5.13 22.85
CA VAL A 167 -9.52 3.88 23.45
C VAL A 167 -10.63 2.97 24.02
N ASN A 168 -11.90 3.22 23.74
CA ASN A 168 -13.04 2.47 24.23
C ASN A 168 -13.73 1.61 23.15
N GLN A 169 -13.39 1.75 21.86
CA GLN A 169 -14.05 0.98 20.80
C GLN A 169 -13.45 -0.43 20.59
N CYS A 170 -12.26 -0.70 21.13
CA CYS A 170 -11.63 -2.02 21.13
C CYS A 170 -11.56 -2.59 22.56
N ALA A 171 -12.66 -2.52 23.31
CA ALA A 171 -12.73 -2.86 24.73
C ALA A 171 -12.45 -4.35 25.05
N GLU A 172 -12.38 -5.23 24.04
CA GLU A 172 -12.19 -6.67 24.23
C GLU A 172 -10.72 -7.13 24.22
N VAL A 173 -9.79 -6.20 24.00
CA VAL A 173 -8.34 -6.48 23.90
C VAL A 173 -7.59 -5.89 25.09
N GLY A 174 -6.54 -6.58 25.55
CA GLY A 174 -5.68 -6.10 26.63
C GLY A 174 -5.11 -4.70 26.34
N ALA A 175 -5.08 -3.85 27.39
CA ALA A 175 -4.70 -2.43 27.31
C ALA A 175 -3.35 -2.19 26.62
N ASP A 176 -2.39 -3.09 26.79
CA ASP A 176 -1.06 -3.00 26.19
C ASP A 176 -1.11 -3.11 24.66
N LEU A 177 -1.80 -4.12 24.12
CA LEU A 177 -1.92 -4.31 22.67
C LEU A 177 -2.71 -3.15 22.05
N GLN A 178 -3.73 -2.64 22.74
CA GLN A 178 -4.47 -1.48 22.30
C GLN A 178 -3.59 -0.22 22.21
N ALA A 179 -2.73 0.02 23.21
CA ALA A 179 -1.79 1.13 23.18
C ALA A 179 -0.79 1.01 22.02
N GLN A 180 -0.30 -0.20 21.73
CA GLN A 180 0.59 -0.44 20.58
C GLN A 180 -0.12 -0.20 19.25
N LEU A 181 -1.33 -0.71 19.07
CA LEU A 181 -2.12 -0.51 17.85
C LEU A 181 -2.43 0.98 17.63
N ARG A 182 -2.82 1.71 18.69
CA ARG A 182 -3.01 3.16 18.62
C ARG A 182 -1.73 3.88 18.20
N LYS A 183 -0.57 3.46 18.71
CA LYS A 183 0.73 4.03 18.34
C LYS A 183 1.04 3.82 16.85
N VAL A 184 0.85 2.59 16.34
CA VAL A 184 1.05 2.28 14.92
C VAL A 184 0.13 3.10 14.04
N LEU A 185 -1.17 3.15 14.38
CA LEU A 185 -2.16 3.94 13.64
C LEU A 185 -1.80 5.44 13.63
N ARG A 186 -1.41 5.99 14.79
CA ARG A 186 -0.95 7.39 14.88
C ARG A 186 0.24 7.64 13.97
N THR A 187 1.26 6.77 14.00
CA THR A 187 2.44 6.92 13.16
C THR A 187 2.09 6.85 11.67
N ALA A 188 1.21 5.93 11.27
CA ALA A 188 0.74 5.82 9.89
C ALA A 188 -0.01 7.09 9.45
N LEU A 189 -0.94 7.61 10.27
CA LEU A 189 -1.68 8.83 9.98
C LEU A 189 -0.76 10.06 9.85
N ILE A 190 0.24 10.20 10.74
CA ILE A 190 1.25 11.27 10.64
C ILE A 190 2.02 11.17 9.31
N GLY A 191 2.44 9.96 8.93
CA GLY A 191 3.14 9.74 7.65
C GLY A 191 2.29 10.13 6.45
N VAL A 192 1.01 9.77 6.46
CA VAL A 192 0.06 10.12 5.38
C VAL A 192 -0.24 11.62 5.35
N GLU A 193 -0.44 12.26 6.49
CA GLU A 193 -0.63 13.72 6.58
C GLU A 193 0.59 14.48 6.03
N GLN A 194 1.81 14.04 6.38
CA GLN A 194 3.04 14.61 5.84
C GLN A 194 3.11 14.48 4.32
N GLU A 195 2.70 13.34 3.76
CA GLU A 195 2.66 13.14 2.31
C GLU A 195 1.59 14.02 1.64
N PHE A 196 0.41 14.15 2.24
CA PHE A 196 -0.62 15.09 1.74
C PHE A 196 -0.14 16.54 1.79
N ASN A 197 0.50 16.95 2.87
CA ASN A 197 1.07 18.28 3.01
C ASN A 197 2.19 18.52 1.99
N ARG A 198 3.02 17.50 1.72
CA ARG A 198 4.07 17.55 0.69
C ARG A 198 3.46 17.67 -0.71
N SER A 199 2.44 16.88 -1.04
CA SER A 199 1.70 16.99 -2.32
C SER A 199 1.08 18.37 -2.48
N THR A 200 0.35 18.84 -1.47
CA THR A 200 -0.30 20.16 -1.48
C THR A 200 0.72 21.29 -1.61
N SER A 201 1.84 21.20 -0.90
CA SER A 201 2.93 22.18 -0.98
C SER A 201 3.58 22.18 -2.37
N ALA A 202 3.79 21.01 -2.97
CA ALA A 202 4.29 20.88 -4.33
C ALA A 202 3.30 21.49 -5.35
N GLU A 203 2.01 21.26 -5.17
CA GLU A 203 0.96 21.87 -6.00
C GLU A 203 0.98 23.39 -5.91
N GLN A 204 1.04 23.94 -4.69
CA GLN A 204 1.16 25.38 -4.47
C GLN A 204 2.45 25.96 -5.08
N ALA A 205 3.57 25.23 -5.00
CA ALA A 205 4.82 25.63 -5.62
C ALA A 205 4.67 25.72 -7.15
N VAL A 206 4.07 24.72 -7.80
CA VAL A 206 3.78 24.72 -9.25
C VAL A 206 2.87 25.89 -9.62
N ILE A 207 1.79 26.12 -8.86
CA ILE A 207 0.89 27.26 -9.06
C ILE A 207 1.66 28.58 -8.96
N SER A 208 2.53 28.71 -7.96
CA SER A 208 3.35 29.91 -7.77
C SER A 208 4.32 30.14 -8.93
N ILE A 209 4.92 29.08 -9.47
CA ILE A 209 5.82 29.14 -10.62
C ILE A 209 5.04 29.54 -11.87
N GLY A 210 3.89 28.91 -12.12
CA GLY A 210 3.02 29.27 -13.25
C GLY A 210 2.59 30.73 -13.21
N SER A 211 2.19 31.23 -12.03
CA SER A 211 1.85 32.65 -11.84
C SER A 211 3.04 33.59 -12.14
N ARG A 212 4.25 33.23 -11.70
CA ARG A 212 5.47 34.00 -12.01
C ARG A 212 5.81 33.99 -13.49
N ILE A 213 5.71 32.83 -14.15
CA ILE A 213 5.91 32.70 -15.60
C ILE A 213 4.89 33.58 -16.33
N HIS A 214 3.62 33.54 -15.94
CA HIS A 214 2.58 34.36 -16.56
C HIS A 214 2.86 35.86 -16.46
N VAL A 215 3.29 36.35 -15.29
CA VAL A 215 3.68 37.76 -15.10
C VAL A 215 4.87 38.14 -15.98
N LEU A 216 5.88 37.27 -16.08
CA LEU A 216 7.05 37.50 -16.94
C LEU A 216 6.67 37.52 -18.42
N THR A 217 5.91 36.53 -18.89
CA THR A 217 5.46 36.45 -20.29
C THR A 217 4.55 37.61 -20.66
N SER A 218 3.66 38.04 -19.75
CA SER A 218 2.82 39.23 -19.94
C SER A 218 3.67 40.50 -20.10
N LYS A 219 4.73 40.66 -19.30
CA LYS A 219 5.68 41.79 -19.44
C LYS A 219 6.44 41.72 -20.77
N LEU A 220 6.91 40.54 -21.17
CA LEU A 220 7.61 40.35 -22.45
C LEU A 220 6.71 40.70 -23.63
N ARG A 221 5.46 40.23 -23.63
CA ARG A 221 4.48 40.56 -24.67
C ARG A 221 4.15 42.05 -24.70
N GLY A 222 4.00 42.69 -23.55
CA GLY A 222 3.83 44.15 -23.47
C GLY A 222 4.97 44.90 -24.17
N ARG A 223 6.22 44.46 -23.94
CA ARG A 223 7.42 45.04 -24.55
C ARG A 223 7.52 44.76 -26.06
N LEU A 224 7.14 43.57 -26.50
CA LEU A 224 7.02 43.25 -27.92
C LEU A 224 6.00 44.16 -28.60
N HIS A 225 4.86 44.43 -27.96
CA HIS A 225 3.82 45.30 -28.51
C HIS A 225 4.27 46.77 -28.61
N GLU A 226 5.00 47.26 -27.61
CA GLU A 226 5.65 48.57 -27.64
C GLU A 226 6.64 48.67 -28.82
N MET A 227 7.52 47.67 -28.98
CA MET A 227 8.47 47.61 -30.10
C MET A 227 7.77 47.48 -31.46
N GLN A 228 6.62 46.80 -31.55
CA GLN A 228 5.81 46.75 -32.77
C GLN A 228 5.22 48.12 -33.09
N GLY A 229 4.79 48.88 -32.09
CA GLY A 229 4.30 50.25 -32.25
C GLY A 229 5.39 51.21 -32.74
N GLU A 230 6.60 51.09 -32.18
CA GLU A 230 7.74 51.95 -32.50
C GLU A 230 8.44 51.59 -33.82
N HIS A 231 8.60 50.29 -34.10
CA HIS A 231 9.44 49.77 -35.20
C HIS A 231 8.68 48.97 -36.26
N GLY A 232 7.35 48.88 -36.18
CA GLY A 232 6.51 48.12 -37.12
C GLY A 232 6.54 48.59 -38.57
N ARG A 233 7.22 49.69 -38.88
CA ARG A 233 7.42 50.21 -40.24
C ARG A 233 8.50 49.47 -41.03
N LEU A 234 9.39 48.73 -40.35
CA LEU A 234 10.43 47.92 -40.98
C LEU A 234 9.95 46.47 -41.14
N PRO A 235 9.77 45.96 -42.38
CA PRO A 235 9.20 44.63 -42.60
C PRO A 235 9.97 43.50 -41.91
N SER A 236 11.31 43.57 -41.90
CA SER A 236 12.16 42.56 -41.26
C SER A 236 12.04 42.56 -39.73
N VAL A 237 11.89 43.73 -39.10
CA VAL A 237 11.72 43.85 -37.65
C VAL A 237 10.31 43.43 -37.25
N ALA A 238 9.30 43.82 -38.02
CA ALA A 238 7.92 43.39 -37.80
C ALA A 238 7.77 41.87 -37.89
N GLN A 239 8.41 41.23 -38.87
CA GLN A 239 8.42 39.78 -39.01
C GLN A 239 9.10 39.11 -37.80
N GLY A 240 10.29 39.56 -37.39
CA GLY A 240 10.98 38.99 -36.23
C GLY A 240 10.21 39.17 -34.91
N LEU A 241 9.56 40.32 -34.71
CA LEU A 241 8.70 40.57 -33.55
C LEU A 241 7.45 39.66 -33.56
N MET A 242 6.89 39.41 -34.74
CA MET A 242 5.76 38.49 -34.91
C MET A 242 6.16 37.04 -34.60
N GLU A 243 7.32 36.59 -35.09
CA GLU A 243 7.88 35.27 -34.78
C GLU A 243 8.13 35.10 -33.27
N LEU A 244 8.63 36.13 -32.59
CA LEU A 244 8.85 36.11 -31.14
C LEU A 244 7.54 36.05 -30.33
N ASP A 245 6.52 36.84 -30.70
CA ASP A 245 5.22 36.76 -30.02
C ASP A 245 4.57 35.39 -30.20
N GLN A 246 4.72 34.82 -31.40
CA GLN A 246 4.24 33.48 -31.71
C GLN A 246 4.92 32.40 -30.87
N GLN A 247 6.24 32.49 -30.65
CA GLN A 247 6.97 31.55 -29.79
C GLN A 247 6.60 31.67 -28.30
N LEU A 248 6.09 32.84 -27.87
CA LEU A 248 5.65 33.06 -26.49
C LEU A 248 4.22 32.56 -26.20
N GLY A 249 3.42 32.32 -27.25
CA GLY A 249 2.03 31.84 -27.13
C GLY A 249 1.86 30.60 -26.25
N PRO A 250 2.59 29.50 -26.52
CA PRO A 250 2.49 28.26 -25.72
C PRO A 250 2.89 28.45 -24.26
N ALA A 251 3.94 29.21 -23.99
CA ALA A 251 4.40 29.47 -22.62
C ALA A 251 3.38 30.28 -21.80
N ASP A 252 2.73 31.26 -22.43
CA ASP A 252 1.64 32.01 -21.79
C ASP A 252 0.40 31.15 -21.54
N SER A 253 0.05 30.30 -22.50
CA SER A 253 -1.07 29.35 -22.37
C SER A 253 -0.85 28.38 -21.21
N LEU A 254 0.35 27.82 -21.08
CA LEU A 254 0.73 26.94 -19.98
C LEU A 254 0.66 27.66 -18.62
N ALA A 255 1.19 28.89 -18.56
CA ALA A 255 1.19 29.68 -17.34
C ALA A 255 -0.24 30.06 -16.90
N ALA A 256 -1.10 30.46 -17.85
CA ALA A 256 -2.51 30.73 -17.59
C ALA A 256 -3.28 29.47 -17.16
N SER A 257 -2.94 28.31 -17.74
CA SER A 257 -3.52 27.01 -17.38
C SER A 257 -3.23 26.62 -15.94
N ILE A 258 -1.97 26.75 -15.51
CA ILE A 258 -1.57 26.52 -14.11
C ILE A 258 -2.29 27.50 -13.18
N GLY A 259 -2.42 28.77 -13.57
CA GLY A 259 -3.17 29.77 -12.81
C GLY A 259 -4.64 29.38 -12.60
N VAL A 260 -5.33 28.94 -13.65
CA VAL A 260 -6.75 28.52 -13.56
C VAL A 260 -6.91 27.30 -12.66
N LEU A 261 -6.02 26.31 -12.78
CA LEU A 261 -6.03 25.13 -11.90
C LEU A 261 -5.70 25.47 -10.45
N GLY A 262 -4.87 26.49 -10.23
CA GLY A 262 -4.60 27.05 -8.91
C GLY A 262 -5.70 27.97 -8.36
N GLY A 263 -6.86 28.06 -9.03
CA GLY A 263 -8.01 28.84 -8.58
C GLY A 263 -7.87 30.35 -8.77
N SER A 264 -6.89 30.82 -9.55
CA SER A 264 -6.75 32.26 -9.84
C SER A 264 -7.74 32.71 -10.93
N ASP A 265 -8.38 33.86 -10.68
CA ASP A 265 -9.47 34.43 -11.50
C ASP A 265 -9.00 35.34 -12.62
N ARG A 266 -7.69 35.49 -12.79
CA ARG A 266 -7.14 36.60 -13.56
C ARG A 266 -6.16 36.11 -14.61
N PRO A 267 -6.64 35.56 -15.73
CA PRO A 267 -5.82 35.52 -16.91
C PRO A 267 -5.63 36.97 -17.39
N GLY A 268 -4.41 37.47 -17.24
CA GLY A 268 -3.78 38.44 -18.15
C GLY A 268 -4.30 39.87 -18.20
N ARG A 269 -5.51 40.10 -18.73
CA ARG A 269 -5.93 41.43 -19.21
C ARG A 269 -7.44 41.66 -19.11
N GLN A 270 -7.85 42.68 -18.37
CA GLN A 270 -9.24 43.14 -18.39
C GLN A 270 -9.46 43.99 -19.64
N TRP A 271 -10.12 43.41 -20.65
CA TRP A 271 -10.62 44.16 -21.78
C TRP A 271 -11.78 45.04 -21.32
N GLN A 272 -11.68 46.35 -21.56
CA GLN A 272 -12.73 47.31 -21.17
C GLN A 272 -13.91 47.30 -22.15
N GLU A 273 -13.67 46.90 -23.40
CA GLU A 273 -14.67 46.87 -24.46
C GLU A 273 -14.92 45.44 -24.95
N PRO A 274 -16.18 45.09 -25.32
CA PRO A 274 -16.51 43.80 -25.92
C PRO A 274 -15.67 43.52 -27.17
N GLN A 275 -15.14 42.30 -27.29
CA GLN A 275 -14.31 41.89 -28.43
C GLN A 275 -15.09 40.98 -29.37
N ARG A 276 -14.91 41.12 -30.69
CA ARG A 276 -15.57 40.22 -31.66
C ARG A 276 -15.26 38.75 -31.33
N LEU A 277 -16.26 37.88 -31.38
CA LEU A 277 -16.08 36.43 -31.18
C LEU A 277 -15.01 35.88 -32.13
N LEU A 278 -14.98 36.34 -33.39
CA LEU A 278 -13.93 36.00 -34.35
C LEU A 278 -12.52 36.33 -33.82
N SER A 279 -12.34 37.47 -33.15
CA SER A 279 -11.05 37.87 -32.56
C SER A 279 -10.67 36.96 -31.39
N VAL A 280 -11.64 36.53 -30.58
CA VAL A 280 -11.41 35.60 -29.46
C VAL A 280 -10.99 34.21 -29.96
N VAL A 281 -11.69 33.68 -30.98
CA VAL A 281 -11.34 32.41 -31.62
C VAL A 281 -9.95 32.49 -32.27
N ARG A 282 -9.65 33.57 -33.00
CA ARG A 282 -8.31 33.81 -33.56
C ARG A 282 -7.22 33.95 -32.49
N GLY A 283 -7.55 34.55 -31.35
CA GLY A 283 -6.65 34.58 -30.19
C GLY A 283 -6.32 33.20 -29.66
N GLY A 284 -7.29 32.27 -29.68
CA GLY A 284 -7.07 30.86 -29.33
C GLY A 284 -6.18 30.16 -30.35
N ILE A 285 -6.45 30.37 -31.65
CA ILE A 285 -5.65 29.84 -32.76
C ILE A 285 -4.19 30.30 -32.67
N GLY A 286 -3.94 31.57 -32.33
CA GLY A 286 -2.59 32.11 -32.19
C GLY A 286 -1.76 31.53 -31.03
N ARG A 287 -2.37 30.72 -30.15
CA ARG A 287 -1.69 30.10 -29.00
C ARG A 287 -1.29 28.65 -29.22
N ILE A 288 -1.68 28.05 -30.35
CA ILE A 288 -1.38 26.66 -30.67
C ILE A 288 -0.25 26.56 -31.70
N LYS A 289 0.47 25.44 -31.70
CA LYS A 289 1.58 25.23 -32.64
C LYS A 289 1.11 25.07 -34.09
N ASP A 290 0.03 24.34 -34.28
CA ASP A 290 -0.54 23.97 -35.59
C ASP A 290 -1.66 24.95 -36.02
N PHE A 291 -1.43 26.25 -35.83
CA PHE A 291 -2.43 27.31 -36.05
C PHE A 291 -2.88 27.43 -37.51
N ASP A 292 -2.02 27.07 -38.46
CA ASP A 292 -2.25 27.08 -39.91
C ASP A 292 -3.27 26.03 -40.37
N ARG A 293 -3.46 24.98 -39.56
CA ARG A 293 -4.41 23.89 -39.82
C ARG A 293 -5.84 24.23 -39.43
N VAL A 294 -6.08 25.34 -38.72
CA VAL A 294 -7.42 25.70 -38.25
C VAL A 294 -8.15 26.59 -39.25
N GLN A 295 -9.31 26.12 -39.70
CA GLN A 295 -10.18 26.85 -40.63
C GLN A 295 -11.46 27.32 -39.93
N VAL A 296 -11.64 28.64 -39.85
CA VAL A 296 -12.86 29.26 -39.32
C VAL A 296 -13.86 29.47 -40.46
N GLN A 297 -15.01 28.82 -40.41
CA GLN A 297 -16.03 28.91 -41.47
C GLN A 297 -17.05 30.01 -41.20
N HIS A 298 -18.02 29.76 -40.32
CA HIS A 298 -19.09 30.70 -39.98
C HIS A 298 -19.09 30.95 -38.48
N LEU A 299 -19.09 32.23 -38.07
CA LEU A 299 -19.26 32.65 -36.69
C LEU A 299 -20.26 33.81 -36.64
N PRO A 300 -21.13 33.87 -35.61
CA PRO A 300 -22.03 35.00 -35.44
C PRO A 300 -21.24 36.27 -35.11
N GLU A 301 -21.71 37.43 -35.60
CA GLU A 301 -21.11 38.73 -35.34
C GLU A 301 -21.51 39.28 -33.96
N LEU A 302 -21.00 38.64 -32.91
CA LEU A 302 -21.26 39.00 -31.52
C LEU A 302 -19.99 39.47 -30.81
N GLY A 303 -20.16 40.41 -29.89
CA GLY A 303 -19.12 40.87 -28.97
C GLY A 303 -19.10 39.96 -27.75
N VAL A 304 -17.91 39.57 -27.31
CA VAL A 304 -17.65 38.82 -26.08
C VAL A 304 -17.30 39.82 -25.00
N ASP A 305 -17.95 39.71 -23.85
CA ASP A 305 -17.66 40.55 -22.68
C ASP A 305 -16.19 40.51 -22.30
N GLY A 306 -15.63 41.66 -21.99
CA GLY A 306 -14.18 41.80 -21.80
C GLY A 306 -13.60 40.92 -20.69
N GLY A 307 -14.36 40.65 -19.63
CA GLY A 307 -13.96 39.72 -18.56
C GLY A 307 -13.93 38.24 -18.98
N MET A 308 -14.56 37.90 -20.11
CA MET A 308 -14.67 36.54 -20.63
C MET A 308 -13.71 36.24 -21.79
N VAL A 309 -13.14 37.29 -22.41
CA VAL A 309 -12.24 37.18 -23.58
C VAL A 309 -11.08 36.22 -23.30
N ASP A 310 -10.30 36.47 -22.26
CA ASP A 310 -9.09 35.67 -21.99
C ASP A 310 -9.43 34.23 -21.58
N HIS A 311 -10.56 34.03 -20.88
CA HIS A 311 -11.06 32.72 -20.48
C HIS A 311 -11.52 31.89 -21.69
N LEU A 312 -12.30 32.47 -22.61
CA LEU A 312 -12.71 31.78 -23.84
C LEU A 312 -11.52 31.55 -24.77
N THR A 313 -10.60 32.51 -24.87
CA THR A 313 -9.35 32.35 -25.63
C THR A 313 -8.57 31.13 -25.13
N LEU A 314 -8.48 30.94 -23.81
CA LEU A 314 -7.81 29.79 -23.21
C LEU A 314 -8.57 28.47 -23.45
N ILE A 315 -9.91 28.47 -23.37
CA ILE A 315 -10.72 27.29 -23.71
C ILE A 315 -10.51 26.88 -25.17
N PHE A 316 -10.57 27.83 -26.10
CA PHE A 316 -10.36 27.55 -27.52
C PHE A 316 -8.94 27.07 -27.79
N ALA A 317 -7.93 27.68 -27.16
CA ALA A 317 -6.54 27.23 -27.31
C ALA A 317 -6.41 25.73 -26.96
N HIS A 318 -6.93 25.29 -25.81
CA HIS A 318 -6.84 23.89 -25.39
C HIS A 318 -7.63 22.93 -26.27
N LEU A 319 -8.84 23.31 -26.67
CA LEU A 319 -9.67 22.43 -27.51
C LEU A 319 -9.14 22.34 -28.95
N LEU A 320 -8.60 23.43 -29.48
CA LEU A 320 -7.97 23.45 -30.80
C LEU A 320 -6.64 22.69 -30.81
N ASP A 321 -5.82 22.82 -29.77
CA ASP A 321 -4.56 22.07 -29.65
C ASP A 321 -4.84 20.57 -29.58
N ASN A 322 -5.84 20.15 -28.80
CA ASN A 322 -6.31 18.77 -28.76
C ASN A 322 -6.80 18.30 -30.14
N ALA A 323 -7.69 19.07 -30.79
CA ALA A 323 -8.22 18.71 -32.11
C ALA A 323 -7.10 18.56 -33.17
N ALA A 324 -6.12 19.47 -33.17
CA ALA A 324 -4.97 19.43 -34.08
C ALA A 324 -4.06 18.23 -33.80
N ARG A 325 -3.84 17.88 -32.53
CA ARG A 325 -2.99 16.76 -32.09
C ARG A 325 -3.57 15.40 -32.46
N TYR A 326 -4.89 15.23 -32.39
CA TYR A 326 -5.57 13.98 -32.74
C TYR A 326 -5.95 13.87 -34.22
N SER A 327 -5.86 14.96 -34.98
CA SER A 327 -6.08 14.98 -36.42
C SER A 327 -4.81 14.61 -37.20
N PRO A 328 -4.90 13.86 -38.32
CA PRO A 328 -3.80 13.68 -39.26
C PRO A 328 -3.24 15.03 -39.73
N PRO A 329 -1.92 15.15 -39.97
CA PRO A 329 -1.28 16.43 -40.33
C PRO A 329 -1.77 17.02 -41.65
N THR A 330 -2.39 16.23 -42.52
CA THR A 330 -2.95 16.65 -43.81
C THR A 330 -4.36 17.21 -43.73
N GLU A 331 -5.09 16.97 -42.64
CA GLU A 331 -6.49 17.35 -42.48
C GLU A 331 -6.64 18.62 -41.63
N PRO A 332 -7.56 19.54 -42.01
CA PRO A 332 -7.81 20.76 -41.26
C PRO A 332 -8.74 20.51 -40.07
N VAL A 333 -8.63 21.37 -39.05
CA VAL A 333 -9.59 21.47 -37.94
C VAL A 333 -10.58 22.57 -38.27
N ILE A 334 -11.87 22.26 -38.27
CA ILE A 334 -12.92 23.19 -38.67
C ILE A 334 -13.57 23.81 -37.43
N VAL A 335 -13.68 25.13 -37.41
CA VAL A 335 -14.39 25.88 -36.37
C VAL A 335 -15.61 26.57 -36.97
N SER A 336 -16.77 26.32 -36.40
CA SER A 336 -18.01 26.99 -36.76
C SER A 336 -18.80 27.40 -35.50
N GLY A 337 -19.75 28.31 -35.66
CA GLY A 337 -20.57 28.78 -34.56
C GLY A 337 -21.91 29.29 -35.02
N LYS A 338 -22.90 29.16 -34.15
CA LYS A 338 -24.29 29.59 -34.37
C LYS A 338 -24.92 30.01 -33.05
N GLU A 339 -25.87 30.92 -33.12
CA GLU A 339 -26.72 31.22 -31.97
C GLU A 339 -27.67 30.04 -31.72
N VAL A 340 -27.82 29.68 -30.44
CA VAL A 340 -28.69 28.61 -29.96
C VAL A 340 -29.58 29.15 -28.82
N PRO A 341 -30.70 28.49 -28.46
CA PRO A 341 -31.59 29.00 -27.42
C PRO A 341 -30.89 29.28 -26.08
N ASN A 342 -29.84 28.52 -25.78
CA ASN A 342 -29.11 28.62 -24.51
C ASN A 342 -27.81 29.43 -24.60
N GLY A 343 -27.58 30.20 -25.67
CA GLY A 343 -26.35 30.98 -25.84
C GLY A 343 -25.79 30.94 -27.26
N VAL A 344 -24.46 30.89 -27.37
CA VAL A 344 -23.76 30.69 -28.64
C VAL A 344 -23.12 29.30 -28.61
N GLY A 345 -23.48 28.47 -29.57
CA GLY A 345 -22.90 27.15 -29.78
C GLY A 345 -21.73 27.25 -30.75
N ILE A 346 -20.54 26.85 -30.31
CA ILE A 346 -19.31 26.84 -31.09
C ILE A 346 -18.89 25.38 -31.25
N GLU A 347 -18.70 24.95 -32.48
CA GLU A 347 -18.38 23.58 -32.84
C GLU A 347 -16.96 23.52 -33.42
N ILE A 348 -16.13 22.65 -32.84
CA ILE A 348 -14.78 22.34 -33.30
C ILE A 348 -14.79 20.90 -33.80
N GLN A 349 -14.55 20.71 -35.09
CA GLN A 349 -14.56 19.41 -35.74
C GLN A 349 -13.16 19.01 -36.13
N ASP A 350 -12.77 17.81 -35.71
CA ASP A 350 -11.53 17.16 -36.07
C ASP A 350 -11.78 15.98 -37.04
N SER A 351 -10.73 15.62 -37.78
CA SER A 351 -10.72 14.49 -38.73
C SER A 351 -9.86 13.34 -38.21
N GLY A 352 -9.79 13.19 -36.88
CA GLY A 352 -9.05 12.13 -36.20
C GLY A 352 -9.69 10.75 -36.33
N LYS A 353 -9.22 9.78 -35.54
CA LYS A 353 -9.78 8.41 -35.48
C LYS A 353 -11.08 8.32 -34.67
N GLY A 354 -11.58 9.45 -34.14
CA GLY A 354 -12.67 9.51 -33.17
C GLY A 354 -12.26 8.97 -31.80
N LEU A 355 -13.07 9.30 -30.79
CA LEU A 355 -12.90 8.75 -29.43
C LEU A 355 -13.72 7.47 -29.28
N ASN A 356 -13.11 6.40 -28.75
CA ASN A 356 -13.88 5.25 -28.28
C ASN A 356 -14.69 5.62 -27.02
N GLU A 357 -15.69 4.82 -26.67
CA GLU A 357 -16.59 5.14 -25.55
C GLU A 357 -15.85 5.31 -24.22
N GLU A 358 -14.83 4.47 -23.97
CA GLU A 358 -13.97 4.58 -22.78
C GLU A 358 -13.24 5.93 -22.73
N LYS A 359 -12.62 6.39 -23.83
CA LYS A 359 -11.93 7.68 -23.87
C LYS A 359 -12.90 8.86 -23.85
N LYS A 360 -14.10 8.73 -24.41
CA LYS A 360 -15.16 9.74 -24.24
C LYS A 360 -15.49 9.90 -22.76
N GLN A 361 -15.64 8.79 -22.04
CA GLN A 361 -15.94 8.81 -20.61
C GLN A 361 -14.78 9.35 -19.78
N GLU A 362 -13.53 9.03 -20.13
CA GLU A 362 -12.34 9.61 -19.50
C GLU A 362 -12.20 11.13 -19.74
N ALA A 363 -12.49 11.58 -20.96
CA ALA A 363 -12.52 13.00 -21.31
C ALA A 363 -13.62 13.75 -20.53
N LEU A 364 -14.79 13.13 -20.38
CA LEU A 364 -15.88 13.67 -19.55
C LEU A 364 -15.50 13.71 -18.07
N GLN A 365 -14.90 12.66 -17.51
CA GLN A 365 -14.40 12.66 -16.12
C GLN A 365 -13.33 13.74 -15.89
N SER A 366 -12.47 13.98 -16.88
CA SER A 366 -11.48 15.07 -16.86
C SER A 366 -12.15 16.44 -16.85
N LEU A 367 -13.21 16.63 -17.65
CA LEU A 367 -14.03 17.85 -17.66
C LEU A 367 -14.85 18.04 -16.39
N GLU A 368 -15.27 16.96 -15.72
CA GLU A 368 -16.01 17.00 -14.45
C GLU A 368 -15.09 17.23 -13.25
N GLY A 369 -13.78 17.01 -13.42
CA GLY A 369 -12.80 17.10 -12.33
C GLY A 369 -12.83 15.88 -11.40
N VAL A 370 -13.36 14.75 -11.88
CA VAL A 370 -13.53 13.47 -11.14
C VAL A 370 -12.38 12.50 -11.43
N ALA A 371 -11.44 12.88 -12.31
CA ALA A 371 -10.26 12.05 -12.63
C ALA A 371 -9.51 11.62 -11.35
N PRO A 372 -9.23 10.31 -11.18
CA PRO A 372 -8.65 9.77 -9.95
C PRO A 372 -7.23 10.29 -9.72
N GLY A 373 -7.02 10.93 -8.58
CA GLY A 373 -5.71 11.42 -8.11
C GLY A 373 -5.85 12.77 -7.40
N PRO A 374 -5.39 12.92 -6.15
CA PRO A 374 -5.39 14.23 -5.50
C PRO A 374 -4.46 15.18 -6.27
N GLY A 375 -4.98 16.35 -6.63
CA GLY A 375 -4.16 17.49 -7.06
C GLY A 375 -3.60 17.48 -8.48
N LEU A 376 -2.52 18.23 -8.68
CA LEU A 376 -1.73 18.26 -9.93
C LEU A 376 -0.92 16.97 -10.14
N GLY A 377 -0.88 16.06 -9.15
CA GLY A 377 -0.09 14.82 -9.16
C GLY A 377 -0.53 13.73 -10.14
N GLY A 378 -1.66 13.91 -10.84
CA GLY A 378 -2.14 13.02 -11.91
C GLY A 378 -1.95 13.56 -13.32
N VAL A 379 -1.24 14.68 -13.51
CA VAL A 379 -0.98 15.27 -14.83
C VAL A 379 0.18 14.49 -15.50
N SER A 380 -0.07 13.25 -15.88
CA SER A 380 0.93 12.43 -16.57
C SER A 380 0.92 12.59 -18.09
N GLU A 381 -0.07 13.27 -18.67
CA GLU A 381 -0.09 13.60 -20.09
C GLU A 381 -0.61 15.03 -20.33
N ASP A 382 0.08 15.78 -21.18
CA ASP A 382 -0.28 17.15 -21.57
C ASP A 382 -1.75 17.29 -22.03
N ALA A 383 -2.33 16.22 -22.59
CA ALA A 383 -3.71 16.18 -23.09
C ALA A 383 -4.77 16.30 -21.97
N HIS A 384 -4.50 15.75 -20.77
CA HIS A 384 -5.44 15.83 -19.64
C HIS A 384 -5.40 17.19 -18.94
N LEU A 385 -4.27 17.91 -19.00
CA LEU A 385 -4.16 19.25 -18.43
C LEU A 385 -5.15 20.21 -19.09
N GLY A 386 -5.20 20.22 -20.43
CA GLY A 386 -6.06 21.11 -21.19
C GLY A 386 -7.55 20.87 -20.91
N LEU A 387 -7.98 19.61 -20.89
CA LEU A 387 -9.37 19.26 -20.55
C LEU A 387 -9.73 19.63 -19.11
N ARG A 388 -8.82 19.46 -18.13
CA ARG A 388 -9.07 19.88 -16.74
C ARG A 388 -9.25 21.40 -16.62
N VAL A 389 -8.45 22.19 -17.34
CA VAL A 389 -8.57 23.66 -17.40
C VAL A 389 -9.91 24.05 -18.02
N VAL A 390 -10.27 23.44 -19.16
CA VAL A 390 -11.56 23.68 -19.82
C VAL A 390 -12.71 23.32 -18.89
N GLY A 391 -12.64 22.19 -18.19
CA GLY A 391 -13.64 21.75 -17.21
C GLY A 391 -13.79 22.73 -16.03
N ALA A 392 -12.68 23.20 -15.47
CA ALA A 392 -12.68 24.19 -14.39
C ALA A 392 -13.37 25.50 -14.81
N LEU A 393 -13.03 26.03 -16.00
CA LEU A 393 -13.66 27.23 -16.54
C LEU A 393 -15.13 27.00 -16.91
N ALA A 394 -15.44 25.83 -17.46
CA ALA A 394 -16.78 25.47 -17.88
C ALA A 394 -17.75 25.43 -16.68
N ARG A 395 -17.37 24.75 -15.60
CA ARG A 395 -18.15 24.72 -14.35
C ARG A 395 -18.32 26.11 -13.75
N ARG A 396 -17.24 26.89 -13.74
CA ARG A 396 -17.21 28.21 -13.15
C ARG A 396 -18.14 29.20 -13.85
N TYR A 397 -18.15 29.21 -15.18
CA TYR A 397 -18.90 30.17 -15.99
C TYR A 397 -20.21 29.60 -16.54
N GLY A 398 -20.54 28.33 -16.25
CA GLY A 398 -21.74 27.67 -16.75
C GLY A 398 -21.69 27.40 -18.26
N ILE A 399 -20.50 27.19 -18.82
CA ILE A 399 -20.30 26.77 -20.21
C ILE A 399 -20.50 25.26 -20.26
N ARG A 400 -21.20 24.76 -21.27
CA ARG A 400 -21.32 23.32 -21.50
C ARG A 400 -20.38 22.90 -22.61
N VAL A 401 -19.65 21.81 -22.39
CA VAL A 401 -18.78 21.19 -23.37
C VAL A 401 -19.24 19.75 -23.56
N THR A 402 -19.53 19.35 -24.79
CA THR A 402 -19.99 18.00 -25.13
C THR A 402 -19.21 17.46 -26.30
N PHE A 403 -18.87 16.17 -26.24
CA PHE A 403 -18.24 15.44 -27.34
C PHE A 403 -19.29 14.69 -28.15
N ALA A 404 -19.20 14.78 -29.46
CA ALA A 404 -20.01 14.06 -30.43
C ALA A 404 -19.11 13.46 -31.51
N ASP A 405 -19.61 12.49 -32.26
CA ASP A 405 -18.87 11.94 -33.41
C ASP A 405 -18.93 12.93 -34.57
N SER A 406 -17.78 13.20 -35.20
CA SER A 406 -17.72 14.08 -36.36
C SER A 406 -18.16 13.34 -37.63
N PRO A 407 -18.74 14.04 -38.63
CA PRO A 407 -19.06 13.45 -39.93
C PRO A 407 -17.87 12.84 -40.68
N TRP A 408 -16.63 13.17 -40.29
CA TRP A 408 -15.38 12.73 -40.92
C TRP A 408 -14.64 11.66 -40.12
N LEU A 409 -15.37 10.84 -39.35
CA LEU A 409 -14.83 9.79 -38.45
C LEU A 409 -13.96 10.30 -37.29
N GLY A 410 -13.90 11.62 -37.07
CA GLY A 410 -13.20 12.25 -35.95
C GLY A 410 -14.12 12.60 -34.78
N THR A 411 -13.72 13.58 -34.00
CA THR A 411 -14.49 14.11 -32.85
C THR A 411 -15.02 15.50 -33.17
N SER A 412 -16.28 15.76 -32.81
CA SER A 412 -16.86 17.11 -32.76
C SER A 412 -17.00 17.53 -31.30
N VAL A 413 -16.42 18.67 -30.94
CA VAL A 413 -16.57 19.28 -29.62
C VAL A 413 -17.52 20.47 -29.75
N VAL A 414 -18.64 20.40 -29.05
CA VAL A 414 -19.64 21.49 -29.01
C VAL A 414 -19.53 22.22 -27.68
N ILE A 415 -19.28 23.52 -27.76
CA ILE A 415 -19.12 24.45 -26.63
C ILE A 415 -20.33 25.40 -26.65
N VAL A 416 -21.14 25.37 -25.60
CA VAL A 416 -22.30 26.27 -25.45
C VAL A 416 -21.99 27.30 -24.39
N VAL A 417 -21.72 28.54 -24.84
CA VAL A 417 -21.43 29.68 -23.97
C VAL A 417 -22.72 30.46 -23.70
N PRO A 418 -23.11 30.72 -22.45
CA PRO A 418 -24.35 31.44 -22.13
C PRO A 418 -24.45 32.85 -22.76
N HIS A 419 -25.67 33.25 -23.16
CA HIS A 419 -25.96 34.57 -23.78
C HIS A 419 -25.48 35.76 -22.96
N LYS A 420 -25.44 35.65 -21.63
CA LYS A 420 -25.01 36.72 -20.72
C LYS A 420 -23.55 37.18 -20.89
N TYR A 421 -22.75 36.45 -21.67
CA TYR A 421 -21.35 36.81 -21.98
C TYR A 421 -21.20 37.44 -23.36
N PHE A 422 -22.30 37.66 -24.07
CA PHE A 422 -22.32 38.24 -25.40
C PHE A 422 -23.10 39.55 -25.41
N SER A 423 -22.57 40.53 -26.14
CA SER A 423 -23.21 41.80 -26.44
C SER A 423 -23.29 42.00 -27.95
N GLN A 424 -24.26 42.80 -28.40
CA GLN A 424 -24.19 43.29 -29.78
C GLN A 424 -22.97 44.20 -29.92
N LEU A 425 -22.27 44.08 -31.03
CA LEU A 425 -21.16 44.98 -31.30
C LEU A 425 -21.67 46.40 -31.55
N PRO A 426 -20.99 47.44 -31.05
CA PRO A 426 -21.21 48.78 -31.54
C PRO A 426 -21.03 48.78 -33.06
N ALA A 427 -22.04 49.22 -33.80
CA ALA A 427 -21.91 49.41 -35.23
C ALA A 427 -20.71 50.33 -35.44
N ALA A 428 -19.67 49.84 -36.14
CA ALA A 428 -18.56 50.67 -36.52
C ALA A 428 -19.14 51.85 -37.30
N VAL A 429 -19.08 53.05 -36.73
CA VAL A 429 -19.33 54.27 -37.47
C VAL A 429 -18.31 54.24 -38.58
N THR A 430 -18.79 53.91 -39.78
CA THR A 430 -17.99 53.97 -40.99
C THR A 430 -17.67 55.45 -41.15
N ALA A 431 -16.50 55.88 -40.68
CA ALA A 431 -15.94 57.14 -41.11
C ALA A 431 -15.84 57.03 -42.63
N PRO A 432 -16.52 57.91 -43.40
CA PRO A 432 -16.46 57.81 -44.85
C PRO A 432 -15.02 58.04 -45.27
N ALA A 433 -14.45 57.05 -45.96
CA ALA A 433 -13.19 57.22 -46.67
C ALA A 433 -13.36 58.43 -47.63
N PRO A 434 -12.45 59.42 -47.62
CA PRO A 434 -12.53 60.50 -48.59
C PRO A 434 -12.25 59.90 -49.96
N ALA A 435 -13.25 59.97 -50.84
CA ALA A 435 -13.09 59.67 -52.25
C ALA A 435 -11.99 60.58 -52.82
N ALA A 436 -10.99 59.96 -53.44
CA ALA A 436 -10.00 60.66 -54.23
C ALA A 436 -10.67 61.25 -55.47
N GLU A 437 -10.96 62.56 -55.43
CA GLU A 437 -11.24 63.33 -56.63
C GLU A 437 -9.92 63.89 -57.18
N VAL A 438 -9.53 63.37 -58.35
CA VAL A 438 -8.51 63.96 -59.20
C VAL A 438 -9.16 65.09 -59.99
N SER A 439 -8.78 66.33 -59.71
CA SER A 439 -8.97 67.44 -60.66
C SER A 439 -7.85 68.47 -60.50
N ALA A 440 -7.15 68.71 -61.60
CA ALA A 440 -6.03 69.62 -61.74
C ALA A 440 -6.49 70.96 -62.31
N ALA A 441 -6.07 72.08 -61.71
CA ALA A 441 -5.65 73.32 -62.38
C ALA A 441 -5.14 74.39 -61.39
N ALA A 442 -3.98 74.96 -61.75
CA ALA A 442 -3.27 76.20 -61.36
C ALA A 442 -4.03 77.28 -60.55
N GLY A 443 -3.41 78.12 -59.70
CA GLY A 443 -2.02 78.47 -59.41
C GLY A 443 -1.97 79.80 -58.61
N THR A 444 -0.78 80.23 -58.19
CA THR A 444 -0.42 81.49 -57.46
C THR A 444 -0.76 81.54 -55.96
N GLY A 445 0.07 82.01 -55.02
CA GLY A 445 1.42 82.58 -55.00
C GLY A 445 1.67 83.28 -53.63
N SER A 446 2.90 83.21 -53.12
CA SER A 446 3.54 84.08 -52.10
C SER A 446 3.11 84.08 -50.61
N ALA A 447 4.06 83.65 -49.76
CA ALA A 447 4.51 84.33 -48.53
C ALA A 447 5.81 85.13 -48.88
N PRO A 448 6.38 86.10 -48.10
CA PRO A 448 6.70 85.99 -46.65
C PRO A 448 6.80 87.32 -45.82
N ALA A 449 7.35 87.21 -44.58
CA ALA A 449 8.02 88.20 -43.69
C ALA A 449 7.13 89.02 -42.69
N GLU A 450 7.26 88.83 -41.36
CA GLU A 450 8.16 89.52 -40.36
C GLU A 450 7.76 91.01 -40.11
N GLU A 451 7.75 91.66 -38.94
CA GLU A 451 8.25 91.46 -37.56
C GLU A 451 7.73 92.60 -36.63
N SER A 452 7.85 92.42 -35.29
CA SER A 452 7.99 93.44 -34.22
C SER A 452 6.76 94.27 -33.72
N GLY A 453 6.51 94.50 -32.42
CA GLY A 453 7.19 94.09 -31.19
C GLY A 453 6.57 94.70 -29.89
N GLN A 454 6.96 94.09 -28.74
CA GLN A 454 7.03 94.61 -27.34
C GLN A 454 5.74 95.03 -26.59
N ALA A 455 5.59 94.89 -25.26
CA ALA A 455 6.25 94.16 -24.16
C ALA A 455 5.42 94.48 -22.88
N GLU A 456 5.21 93.53 -21.96
CA GLU A 456 5.26 93.71 -20.49
C GLU A 456 4.85 92.44 -19.75
N GLU A 457 5.80 91.89 -18.99
CA GLU A 457 5.68 90.96 -17.86
C GLU A 457 6.07 91.78 -16.60
N PRO A 458 5.71 91.42 -15.34
CA PRO A 458 6.14 90.14 -14.75
C PRO A 458 5.23 89.47 -13.67
N GLU A 459 5.55 88.18 -13.45
CA GLU A 459 5.62 87.42 -12.17
C GLU A 459 4.36 87.16 -11.30
N GLU A 460 4.22 86.04 -10.59
CA GLU A 460 4.73 84.66 -10.68
C GLU A 460 3.81 83.77 -9.78
N THR A 461 3.41 82.62 -10.34
CA THR A 461 3.31 81.28 -9.74
C THR A 461 2.76 81.08 -8.31
N GLY A 462 1.53 80.54 -8.27
CA GLY A 462 1.02 79.72 -7.16
C GLY A 462 1.13 78.23 -7.50
N ASP A 463 1.78 77.46 -6.62
CA ASP A 463 1.97 76.00 -6.71
C ASP A 463 0.68 75.21 -6.95
N THR A 464 0.61 74.50 -8.08
CA THR A 464 -0.38 73.46 -8.37
C THR A 464 0.30 72.23 -8.98
N THR A 465 -0.15 71.02 -8.63
CA THR A 465 0.25 69.76 -9.27
C THR A 465 -0.85 69.28 -10.24
N PRO A 466 -0.52 68.46 -11.26
CA PRO A 466 -1.31 68.30 -12.49
C PRO A 466 -2.55 67.42 -12.30
N GLY A 467 -3.56 67.98 -11.61
CA GLY A 467 -4.84 67.31 -11.32
C GLY A 467 -5.92 68.17 -10.65
N GLY A 468 -5.73 69.49 -10.50
CA GLY A 468 -6.83 70.45 -10.32
C GLY A 468 -7.69 70.35 -9.04
N LEU A 469 -7.14 69.91 -7.89
CA LEU A 469 -7.88 69.86 -6.62
C LEU A 469 -7.08 70.46 -5.43
N PRO A 470 -7.69 71.29 -4.56
CA PRO A 470 -6.99 72.02 -3.49
C PRO A 470 -6.76 71.21 -2.19
N ARG A 471 -5.55 71.34 -1.60
CA ARG A 471 -5.13 70.69 -0.34
C ARG A 471 -5.37 71.57 0.90
N ARG A 472 -6.06 71.02 1.91
CA ARG A 472 -6.36 71.63 3.22
C ARG A 472 -5.24 71.35 4.24
N ARG A 473 -4.63 72.39 4.85
CA ARG A 473 -3.62 72.29 5.93
C ARG A 473 -4.28 72.13 7.32
N ARG A 474 -3.68 71.29 8.18
CA ARG A 474 -4.03 71.11 9.62
C ARG A 474 -3.08 71.93 10.52
N ARG A 475 -3.61 72.46 11.62
CA ARG A 475 -2.95 73.22 12.69
C ARG A 475 -2.67 72.29 13.90
N ALA A 476 -1.53 72.50 14.56
CA ALA A 476 -1.06 71.79 15.76
C ALA A 476 -1.36 72.58 17.05
N GLU A 477 -1.57 71.86 18.16
CA GLU A 477 -1.42 72.28 19.59
C GLU A 477 -1.54 70.97 20.42
N SER A 478 -0.46 70.37 20.95
CA SER A 478 0.12 70.46 22.30
C SER A 478 -0.79 70.11 23.49
N GLU A 479 -0.51 69.01 24.20
CA GLU A 479 -0.11 68.98 25.64
C GLU A 479 -0.04 67.53 26.23
N ARG A 480 0.93 67.33 27.13
CA ARG A 480 1.24 66.14 27.99
C ARG A 480 0.48 66.29 29.34
N PRO A 481 0.19 65.23 30.17
CA PRO A 481 1.24 64.53 30.95
C PRO A 481 1.01 63.07 31.46
N LYS A 482 2.15 62.41 31.74
CA LYS A 482 2.57 61.46 32.81
C LYS A 482 1.68 60.30 33.36
N SER A 483 2.18 59.08 33.11
CA SER A 483 2.54 57.93 33.99
C SER A 483 1.54 57.31 34.98
N VAL A 484 1.32 55.98 34.87
CA VAL A 484 1.65 54.96 35.90
C VAL A 484 1.97 53.61 35.21
N ALA A 485 2.97 52.90 35.72
CA ALA A 485 3.49 51.61 35.28
C ALA A 485 2.56 50.41 35.60
N ARG A 486 2.63 49.37 34.77
CA ARG A 486 2.57 47.96 35.23
C ARG A 486 3.24 47.04 34.20
N GLU A 487 4.23 46.31 34.68
CA GLU A 487 4.94 45.23 34.01
C GLU A 487 4.00 44.04 33.77
N GLU A 488 4.10 43.42 32.60
CA GLU A 488 3.93 41.98 32.43
C GLU A 488 4.72 41.53 31.18
N GLU A 489 5.58 40.55 31.40
CA GLU A 489 6.56 39.99 30.47
C GLU A 489 5.88 39.23 29.32
N SER A 490 6.27 39.53 28.08
CA SER A 490 6.07 38.65 26.93
C SER A 490 7.43 38.36 26.32
N THR A 491 7.86 37.11 26.45
CA THR A 491 9.09 36.55 25.91
C THR A 491 9.09 36.60 24.38
N ALA A 492 10.02 37.38 23.84
CA ALA A 492 10.32 37.43 22.41
C ALA A 492 11.13 36.19 22.01
N THR A 493 10.61 35.39 21.07
CA THR A 493 11.40 34.42 20.31
C THR A 493 11.90 35.13 19.05
N ALA A 494 13.21 35.34 18.97
CA ALA A 494 13.88 36.04 17.88
C ALA A 494 13.84 35.20 16.59
N SER A 495 13.33 35.80 15.52
CA SER A 495 13.47 35.32 14.15
C SER A 495 14.91 35.53 13.69
N HIS A 496 15.67 34.45 13.51
CA HIS A 496 16.99 34.49 12.89
C HIS A 496 16.85 34.78 11.38
N ALA A 497 17.35 35.93 10.93
CA ALA A 497 17.54 36.20 9.51
C ALA A 497 18.81 35.48 9.01
N VAL A 498 18.66 34.62 7.99
CA VAL A 498 19.76 33.95 7.30
C VAL A 498 20.24 34.84 6.14
N PRO A 499 21.56 35.07 5.97
CA PRO A 499 22.09 35.89 4.88
C PRO A 499 22.02 35.16 3.52
N PRO A 500 21.98 35.91 2.39
CA PRO A 500 21.66 35.36 1.08
C PRO A 500 22.92 34.83 0.39
N ASP A 501 23.51 33.73 0.85
CA ASP A 501 24.61 33.06 0.11
C ASP A 501 24.55 31.52 0.11
N GLU A 502 23.64 30.88 0.86
CA GLU A 502 23.51 29.41 0.87
C GLU A 502 22.44 28.86 -0.10
N SER A 503 21.75 29.73 -0.86
CA SER A 503 20.70 29.32 -1.80
C SER A 503 21.20 28.89 -3.19
N PHE A 504 22.51 28.94 -3.44
CA PHE A 504 23.10 28.65 -4.76
C PHE A 504 23.74 27.26 -4.90
N THR A 505 23.99 26.54 -3.81
CA THR A 505 24.60 25.20 -3.84
C THR A 505 23.65 24.11 -4.39
N GLY A 506 22.34 24.26 -4.19
CA GLY A 506 21.34 23.33 -4.74
C GLY A 506 21.20 23.39 -6.27
N LEU A 507 21.45 24.55 -6.87
CA LEU A 507 21.34 24.77 -8.32
C LEU A 507 22.56 24.26 -9.09
N ALA A 508 23.75 24.26 -8.47
CA ALA A 508 24.97 23.74 -9.08
C ALA A 508 24.99 22.21 -9.22
N ALA A 509 24.34 21.49 -8.29
CA ALA A 509 24.24 20.03 -8.31
C ALA A 509 23.31 19.51 -9.43
N PHE A 510 22.32 20.29 -9.83
CA PHE A 510 21.40 19.94 -10.92
C PHE A 510 22.01 20.19 -12.30
N ALA A 511 22.85 21.23 -12.45
CA ALA A 511 23.47 21.59 -13.72
C ALA A 511 24.64 20.67 -14.13
N THR A 512 25.22 19.92 -13.19
CA THR A 512 26.37 19.02 -13.44
C THR A 512 25.96 17.57 -13.75
N ALA A 513 24.70 17.19 -13.54
CA ALA A 513 24.20 15.84 -13.83
C ALA A 513 23.78 15.61 -15.30
N GLY A 514 23.83 16.64 -16.17
CA GLY A 514 23.27 16.59 -17.52
C GLY A 514 24.27 16.75 -18.68
N ARG A 515 25.58 16.61 -18.45
CA ARG A 515 26.60 16.78 -19.51
C ARG A 515 27.53 15.58 -19.60
N GLU A 516 27.13 14.57 -20.35
CA GLU A 516 28.09 13.65 -20.98
C GLU A 516 28.67 14.32 -22.23
N PRO A 517 30.00 14.37 -22.42
CA PRO A 517 30.59 14.75 -23.69
C PRO A 517 30.91 13.51 -24.52
N THR A 518 30.23 13.36 -25.65
CA THR A 518 30.67 12.55 -26.78
C THR A 518 31.74 13.31 -27.57
N ALA A 519 33.00 12.83 -27.60
CA ALA A 519 33.92 12.97 -28.74
C ALA A 519 35.26 12.28 -28.50
N GLY A 520 35.71 11.47 -29.47
CA GLY A 520 37.14 11.25 -29.75
C GLY A 520 37.66 9.82 -29.57
N ARG A 521 37.64 9.04 -30.67
CA ARG A 521 38.32 7.75 -30.87
C ARG A 521 39.45 8.01 -31.88
N GLU A 522 40.74 7.93 -31.51
CA GLU A 522 41.74 6.84 -31.72
C GLU A 522 43.16 7.39 -31.44
N PRO A 523 44.27 6.61 -31.41
CA PRO A 523 44.48 5.25 -30.87
C PRO A 523 45.79 5.09 -30.03
N ALA A 524 46.00 3.87 -29.49
CA ALA A 524 47.26 3.22 -29.10
C ALA A 524 47.95 3.56 -27.76
N ALA A 525 47.92 2.61 -26.82
CA ALA A 525 49.08 1.81 -26.35
C ALA A 525 48.68 1.04 -25.07
N GLY A 526 48.98 -0.26 -25.05
CA GLY A 526 48.42 -1.21 -24.08
C GLY A 526 49.06 -1.22 -22.70
N HIS A 527 48.37 -1.92 -21.79
CA HIS A 527 48.95 -2.84 -20.80
C HIS A 527 47.81 -3.66 -20.17
N GLU A 528 48.03 -4.98 -20.11
CA GLU A 528 47.31 -6.00 -19.31
C GLU A 528 47.26 -5.62 -17.81
N PRO A 529 46.29 -6.11 -16.98
CA PRO A 529 46.37 -7.51 -16.50
C PRO A 529 45.07 -8.24 -16.05
N THR A 530 45.15 -9.57 -16.13
CA THR A 530 44.62 -10.65 -15.25
C THR A 530 43.20 -10.60 -14.69
N ALA A 531 42.39 -11.58 -15.10
CA ALA A 531 41.13 -12.01 -14.50
C ALA A 531 41.25 -13.41 -13.87
N GLY A 532 40.42 -13.68 -12.86
CA GLY A 532 40.05 -15.04 -12.46
C GLY A 532 39.97 -15.25 -10.95
N ARG A 533 38.81 -14.94 -10.36
CA ARG A 533 38.47 -15.17 -8.95
C ARG A 533 37.45 -16.31 -8.85
N GLU A 534 37.66 -17.15 -7.84
CA GLU A 534 37.02 -18.44 -7.56
C GLU A 534 35.55 -18.34 -7.12
N SER A 535 34.84 -19.43 -7.41
CA SER A 535 33.48 -19.79 -7.01
C SER A 535 33.47 -20.48 -5.64
N THR A 536 32.47 -20.22 -4.79
CA THR A 536 32.17 -21.05 -3.61
C THR A 536 30.70 -21.50 -3.62
N GLU A 537 30.52 -22.81 -3.83
CA GLU A 537 29.34 -23.57 -3.43
C GLU A 537 29.64 -24.23 -2.07
N HIS A 538 28.68 -24.22 -1.14
CA HIS A 538 28.72 -25.08 0.04
C HIS A 538 27.48 -25.97 0.09
N ARG A 539 27.74 -27.27 0.08
CA ARG A 539 26.80 -28.39 0.25
C ARG A 539 27.00 -29.01 1.63
N THR A 540 25.89 -29.52 2.16
CA THR A 540 25.63 -30.24 3.41
C THR A 540 26.20 -31.67 3.50
N GLU A 541 26.08 -32.25 4.71
CA GLU A 541 26.28 -33.65 5.18
C GLU A 541 27.60 -33.87 5.95
N GLU A 542 27.57 -34.02 7.29
CA GLU A 542 27.19 -35.17 8.14
C GLU A 542 28.34 -36.16 8.34
N SER A 543 28.83 -36.32 9.58
CA SER A 543 29.02 -37.63 10.26
C SER A 543 29.72 -37.52 11.63
N ASP A 544 29.30 -38.45 12.50
CA ASP A 544 29.92 -39.06 13.69
C ASP A 544 29.81 -38.41 15.09
#